data_AF-A0A067Q8E7-F1
#
_entry.id   AF-A0A067Q8E7-F1
#
_cell.length_a   1.000
_cell.length_b   1.000
_cell.length_c   1.000
_cell.angle_alpha   90.00
_cell.angle_beta   90.00
_cell.angle_gamma   90.00
#
_symmetry.space_group_name_H-M   'P 1'
#
loop_
_entity.id
_entity.type
_entity.pdbx_description
1 polymer ?
#
loop_
_entity_poly.entity_id
_entity_poly.type
_entity_poly.pdbx_seq_one_letter_code
_entity_poly.pdbx_strand_id
1 'polypeptide(L)'
;MVAGPSSSPPRRSTTTFSSSITSDSGISMVSNTPPFAFETRRLGRAKENQFTYKYGKRHHSYDPEKAPYPLCYDKEVIELEAIDNSFSASVNKTVTMIDWKDDGPPGKSLDLGCGAGLWIANAAKEWPKCHFVGFDMVNVQLPLSKLDPMIGDRVTFVHGNFLTNRLPFDDDEFDHVHVAGITHGVPENKWHFVFEEINRVLCPGGAVEMAIEDIHFPILPRWFTSPLRHRIGRTLSVHYPDGSRRPPIPSRSPSPTYAASHDHALLELLYYSIFESRFINTRPSAILPSYFTAVFRQVRSAPRINFPMPPLPPLPPLPLQKSTSGFSDPSAWLGPSAPPTRPSSMVFPPSTSTNPSELALNTPSTTAPTSDSTSTDCATTFSPSLSRESSGTSHLSPLSIPMVPTSSGGSNTKRSAVDFVAPEDGTSIGPTSTPCLIHRDSLNAQNGRTLAIHLYRAYKGVLACQESMWEELKDRIRNKSDNLRVLGWEDDEELEGLEFSRQKFERLVDRYRSDMQARLGLWHSLEEMGWIHPPRETLSKAELIEEERRHQAMLQARRFATEDDADTPSRSARVLVGFKLA
;
A
#
# COMPACT_ATOMS: atom_id res chain seq x y z
N MET A 1 -31.70 59.17 -19.09
CA MET A 1 -32.71 59.78 -18.20
C MET A 1 -33.14 58.76 -17.16
N VAL A 2 -33.06 59.14 -15.86
CA VAL A 2 -33.57 58.48 -14.62
C VAL A 2 -33.04 57.04 -14.33
N ALA A 3 -32.18 56.70 -13.36
CA ALA A 3 -31.85 57.07 -11.97
C ALA A 3 -32.41 56.11 -10.88
N GLY A 4 -31.55 55.16 -10.44
CA GLY A 4 -31.34 54.60 -9.08
C GLY A 4 -32.47 53.86 -8.30
N PRO A 5 -32.17 53.22 -7.13
CA PRO A 5 -30.88 53.14 -6.43
C PRO A 5 -30.48 51.73 -5.88
N SER A 6 -29.26 51.73 -5.32
CA SER A 6 -28.45 50.70 -4.67
C SER A 6 -28.95 50.16 -3.32
N SER A 7 -28.61 48.90 -3.00
CA SER A 7 -28.52 48.40 -1.62
C SER A 7 -27.38 47.38 -1.44
N SER A 8 -26.46 47.69 -0.53
CA SER A 8 -25.29 46.91 -0.10
C SER A 8 -25.64 45.68 0.76
N PRO A 9 -24.79 44.63 0.83
CA PRO A 9 -25.01 43.47 1.69
C PRO A 9 -24.40 43.64 3.10
N PRO A 10 -24.87 42.89 4.11
CA PRO A 10 -24.53 43.13 5.51
C PRO A 10 -23.20 42.48 5.95
N ARG A 11 -22.47 43.19 6.81
CA ARG A 11 -21.29 42.72 7.56
C ARG A 11 -21.69 41.63 8.56
N ARG A 12 -20.97 40.50 8.55
CA ARG A 12 -21.08 39.46 9.59
C ARG A 12 -19.97 39.65 10.62
N SER A 13 -20.38 39.80 11.87
CA SER A 13 -19.54 39.97 13.06
C SER A 13 -18.83 38.67 13.44
N THR A 14 -17.51 38.74 13.60
CA THR A 14 -16.66 37.69 14.17
C THR A 14 -16.64 37.81 15.70
N THR A 15 -17.25 36.85 16.39
CA THR A 15 -17.14 36.64 17.84
C THR A 15 -15.91 35.80 18.15
N THR A 16 -14.89 36.43 18.72
CA THR A 16 -13.66 35.78 19.19
C THR A 16 -13.89 35.25 20.60
N PHE A 17 -13.88 33.92 20.77
CA PHE A 17 -13.84 33.28 22.08
C PHE A 17 -12.39 33.29 22.61
N SER A 18 -12.18 33.99 23.72
CA SER A 18 -10.92 34.05 24.45
C SER A 18 -10.91 32.98 25.56
N SER A 19 -10.04 31.98 25.45
CA SER A 19 -9.76 31.04 26.54
C SER A 19 -8.50 31.47 27.29
N SER A 20 -8.71 31.84 28.56
CA SER A 20 -7.73 32.23 29.56
C SER A 20 -6.82 31.07 29.99
N ILE A 21 -5.50 31.28 29.91
CA ILE A 21 -4.50 30.48 30.61
C ILE A 21 -3.85 31.37 31.67
N THR A 22 -3.99 30.95 32.92
CA THR A 22 -3.38 31.53 34.12
C THR A 22 -1.89 31.17 34.17
N SER A 23 -1.01 32.16 34.15
CA SER A 23 0.41 32.01 34.46
C SER A 23 0.73 32.74 35.77
N ASP A 24 1.20 31.97 36.74
CA ASP A 24 1.59 32.39 38.08
C ASP A 24 2.87 33.24 38.07
N SER A 25 2.93 34.17 39.01
CA SER A 25 3.90 35.27 39.10
C SER A 25 4.95 35.01 40.17
N GLY A 26 6.24 35.13 39.80
CA GLY A 26 7.38 35.14 40.74
C GLY A 26 8.35 36.26 40.36
N ILE A 27 8.47 37.26 41.23
CA ILE A 27 9.34 38.44 41.12
C ILE A 27 10.72 38.11 41.71
N SER A 28 11.80 38.51 41.03
CA SER A 28 13.11 38.82 41.65
C SER A 28 13.95 39.74 40.75
N MET A 29 14.74 40.62 41.37
CA MET A 29 15.20 41.92 40.89
C MET A 29 16.45 41.96 39.97
N VAL A 30 16.39 42.91 39.02
CA VAL A 30 17.39 43.88 38.50
C VAL A 30 18.91 43.61 38.65
N SER A 31 19.62 43.60 37.51
CA SER A 31 20.86 44.39 37.32
C SER A 31 21.08 44.72 35.83
N ASN A 32 21.64 45.91 35.58
CA ASN A 32 21.63 46.67 34.32
C ASN A 32 23.01 46.59 33.64
N THR A 33 23.12 46.12 32.39
CA THR A 33 24.20 46.48 31.43
C THR A 33 23.88 45.92 30.02
N PRO A 34 24.06 46.67 28.92
CA PRO A 34 23.65 46.24 27.57
C PRO A 34 24.80 45.56 26.82
N PRO A 35 24.53 44.50 26.03
CA PRO A 35 25.16 44.46 24.70
C PRO A 35 24.31 43.83 23.59
N PHE A 36 24.45 44.41 22.40
CA PHE A 36 24.32 43.80 21.07
C PHE A 36 23.04 43.03 20.72
N ALA A 37 22.19 43.67 19.91
CA ALA A 37 21.10 43.04 19.18
C ALA A 37 21.65 42.03 18.15
N PHE A 38 21.70 40.75 18.55
CA PHE A 38 21.49 39.66 17.61
C PHE A 38 19.98 39.49 17.45
N GLU A 39 19.46 39.78 16.25
CA GLU A 39 18.15 39.29 15.85
C GLU A 39 18.21 37.75 15.81
N THR A 40 17.89 37.13 16.94
CA THR A 40 17.51 35.73 16.96
C THR A 40 16.16 35.64 16.26
N ARG A 41 16.17 35.57 14.92
CA ARG A 41 15.07 34.93 14.18
C ARG A 41 14.80 33.64 14.93
N ARG A 42 13.65 33.53 15.59
CA ARG A 42 13.17 32.24 16.07
C ARG A 42 13.25 31.31 14.87
N LEU A 43 14.24 30.42 14.85
CA LEU A 43 14.33 29.33 13.88
C LEU A 43 12.99 28.63 13.96
N GLY A 44 12.11 28.89 12.99
CA GLY A 44 10.85 28.19 12.90
C GLY A 44 11.19 26.70 12.91
N ARG A 45 10.52 25.92 13.76
CA ARG A 45 10.72 24.46 13.76
C ARG A 45 10.66 23.98 12.33
N ALA A 46 11.67 23.24 11.91
CA ALA A 46 11.81 22.84 10.53
C ALA A 46 10.61 21.95 10.13
N LYS A 47 9.89 22.33 9.07
CA LYS A 47 8.55 21.81 8.73
C LYS A 47 8.56 20.32 8.41
N GLU A 48 9.67 19.81 7.90
CA GLU A 48 9.88 18.41 7.56
C GLU A 48 9.77 17.47 8.77
N ASN A 49 9.98 17.98 9.98
CA ASN A 49 9.85 17.22 11.23
C ASN A 49 8.47 17.39 11.89
N GLN A 50 7.58 18.20 11.29
CA GLN A 50 6.26 18.48 11.84
C GLN A 50 5.22 17.53 11.23
N PHE A 51 4.76 16.58 12.05
CA PHE A 51 3.70 15.65 11.70
C PHE A 51 2.40 15.97 12.43
N THR A 52 1.27 15.70 11.79
CA THR A 52 -0.07 15.71 12.39
C THR A 52 -0.57 14.27 12.54
N TYR A 53 -1.42 14.01 13.54
CA TYR A 53 -1.99 12.69 13.77
C TYR A 53 -3.50 12.74 13.58
N LYS A 54 -4.00 12.00 12.60
CA LYS A 54 -5.44 11.87 12.29
C LYS A 54 -5.85 10.46 12.69
N TYR A 55 -6.63 10.31 13.74
CA TYR A 55 -7.02 9.00 14.28
C TYR A 55 -5.83 8.04 14.50
N GLY A 56 -4.74 8.57 15.05
CA GLY A 56 -3.51 7.79 15.30
C GLY A 56 -2.60 7.59 14.07
N LYS A 57 -3.05 7.97 12.87
CA LYS A 57 -2.27 7.87 11.63
C LYS A 57 -1.41 9.11 11.41
N ARG A 58 -0.11 8.91 11.18
CA ARG A 58 0.86 10.00 11.01
C ARG A 58 0.74 10.64 9.62
N HIS A 59 0.60 11.96 9.54
CA HIS A 59 0.48 12.72 8.30
C HIS A 59 1.41 13.93 8.32
N HIS A 60 1.73 14.51 7.16
CA HIS A 60 2.46 15.76 7.11
C HIS A 60 1.63 16.93 7.65
N SER A 61 2.29 18.02 8.04
CA SER A 61 1.64 19.24 8.55
C SER A 61 1.32 20.28 7.48
N TYR A 62 1.73 20.07 6.23
CA TYR A 62 1.45 20.99 5.13
C TYR A 62 -0.05 21.12 4.85
N ASP A 63 -0.42 22.33 4.44
CA ASP A 63 -1.75 22.62 3.91
C ASP A 63 -2.03 21.75 2.67
N PRO A 64 -3.21 21.11 2.55
CA PRO A 64 -3.56 20.28 1.40
C PRO A 64 -3.44 20.99 0.04
N GLU A 65 -3.63 22.31 -0.04
CA GLU A 65 -3.45 23.07 -1.28
C GLU A 65 -1.97 23.14 -1.71
N LYS A 66 -1.06 23.10 -0.73
CA LYS A 66 0.39 23.17 -0.95
C LYS A 66 1.01 21.80 -1.13
N ALA A 67 0.46 20.79 -0.46
CA ALA A 67 0.91 19.41 -0.51
C ALA A 67 -0.31 18.48 -0.47
N PRO A 68 -0.89 18.14 -1.62
CA PRO A 68 -2.07 17.31 -1.70
C PRO A 68 -1.76 15.80 -1.53
N TYR A 69 -0.74 15.42 -0.76
CA TYR A 69 -0.38 14.02 -0.59
C TYR A 69 -1.38 13.28 0.33
N PRO A 70 -2.01 12.17 -0.09
CA PRO A 70 -3.13 11.58 0.66
C PRO A 70 -2.76 10.47 1.64
N LEU A 71 -1.56 9.90 1.51
CA LEU A 71 -1.16 8.73 2.28
C LEU A 71 -0.62 9.14 3.65
N CYS A 72 -0.85 8.30 4.66
CA CYS A 72 -0.16 8.41 5.92
C CYS A 72 1.31 7.95 5.82
N TYR A 73 2.12 8.40 6.77
CA TYR A 73 3.53 8.06 6.94
C TYR A 73 3.71 7.02 8.06
N ASP A 74 2.76 6.13 8.26
CA ASP A 74 2.96 5.02 9.20
C ASP A 74 4.10 4.13 8.68
N LYS A 75 4.84 3.49 9.59
CA LYS A 75 5.98 2.62 9.25
C LYS A 75 5.62 1.59 8.18
N GLU A 76 4.49 0.90 8.36
CA GLU A 76 3.98 -0.12 7.44
C GLU A 76 3.62 0.40 6.04
N VAL A 77 3.43 1.71 5.87
CA VAL A 77 3.16 2.35 4.57
C VAL A 77 4.48 2.76 3.91
N ILE A 78 5.40 3.37 4.67
CA ILE A 78 6.72 3.76 4.17
C ILE A 78 7.48 2.52 3.68
N GLU A 79 7.44 1.42 4.43
CA GLU A 79 8.12 0.17 4.07
C GLU A 79 7.57 -0.52 2.80
N LEU A 80 6.42 -0.08 2.28
CA LEU A 80 5.89 -0.59 1.01
C LEU A 80 6.81 -0.29 -0.17
N GLU A 81 7.63 0.77 -0.11
CA GLU A 81 8.59 1.10 -1.16
C GLU A 81 9.65 -0.01 -1.34
N ALA A 82 9.92 -0.80 -0.29
CA ALA A 82 10.86 -1.92 -0.36
C ALA A 82 10.41 -3.01 -1.34
N ILE A 83 9.08 -3.18 -1.52
CA ILE A 83 8.51 -4.11 -2.50
C ILE A 83 8.84 -3.65 -3.92
N ASP A 84 8.64 -2.36 -4.19
CA ASP A 84 8.86 -1.79 -5.52
C ASP A 84 10.35 -1.81 -5.89
N ASN A 85 11.23 -1.47 -4.94
CA ASN A 85 12.68 -1.55 -5.12
C ASN A 85 13.17 -3.00 -5.36
N SER A 86 12.66 -3.95 -4.58
CA SER A 86 13.04 -5.37 -4.72
C SER A 86 12.56 -5.94 -6.07
N PHE A 87 11.35 -5.58 -6.48
CA PHE A 87 10.81 -5.95 -7.79
C PHE A 87 11.66 -5.36 -8.92
N SER A 88 11.91 -4.05 -8.88
CA SER A 88 12.75 -3.35 -9.88
C SER A 88 14.13 -4.01 -10.02
N ALA A 89 14.84 -4.21 -8.91
CA ALA A 89 16.15 -4.87 -8.92
C ALA A 89 16.08 -6.31 -9.45
N SER A 90 15.02 -7.06 -9.14
CA SER A 90 14.85 -8.44 -9.62
C SER A 90 14.64 -8.52 -11.14
N VAL A 91 13.96 -7.53 -11.72
CA VAL A 91 13.61 -7.48 -13.14
C VAL A 91 14.75 -6.89 -13.96
N ASN A 92 15.38 -5.83 -13.47
CA ASN A 92 16.42 -5.09 -14.19
C ASN A 92 17.82 -5.67 -13.96
N LYS A 93 18.02 -6.45 -12.89
CA LYS A 93 19.33 -6.95 -12.42
C LYS A 93 20.31 -5.86 -11.97
N THR A 94 19.86 -4.60 -11.93
CA THR A 94 20.57 -3.39 -11.49
C THR A 94 19.54 -2.43 -10.86
N VAL A 95 20.02 -1.39 -10.16
CA VAL A 95 19.18 -0.33 -9.56
C VAL A 95 18.59 0.66 -10.56
N THR A 96 19.00 0.64 -11.83
CA THR A 96 18.62 1.62 -12.86
C THR A 96 18.11 0.97 -14.15
N MET A 97 17.36 1.73 -14.92
CA MET A 97 16.85 1.43 -16.25
C MET A 97 17.76 1.99 -17.35
N ILE A 98 18.77 2.77 -16.97
CA ILE A 98 19.70 3.43 -17.86
C ILE A 98 20.91 2.52 -18.07
N ASP A 99 21.22 2.25 -19.33
CA ASP A 99 22.44 1.55 -19.73
C ASP A 99 23.57 2.58 -19.91
N TRP A 100 24.40 2.71 -18.88
CA TRP A 100 25.50 3.68 -18.80
C TRP A 100 26.75 3.32 -19.65
N LYS A 101 26.76 2.15 -20.32
CA LYS A 101 27.83 1.68 -21.23
C LYS A 101 29.25 2.14 -20.86
N ASP A 102 29.94 2.78 -21.80
CA ASP A 102 31.36 3.16 -21.73
C ASP A 102 31.61 4.37 -20.80
N ASP A 103 30.58 5.15 -20.48
CA ASP A 103 30.68 6.37 -19.64
C ASP A 103 30.72 6.03 -18.14
N GLY A 104 30.24 4.85 -17.76
CA GLY A 104 30.18 4.39 -16.36
C GLY A 104 29.04 5.03 -15.56
N PRO A 105 28.81 4.59 -14.30
CA PRO A 105 27.73 5.09 -13.46
C PRO A 105 27.91 6.59 -13.13
N PRO A 106 26.81 7.30 -12.75
CA PRO A 106 26.85 8.74 -12.52
C PRO A 106 27.79 9.13 -11.38
N GLY A 107 28.33 10.34 -11.43
CA GLY A 107 29.14 10.94 -10.36
C GLY A 107 28.27 11.55 -9.25
N LYS A 108 27.12 12.12 -9.61
CA LYS A 108 26.14 12.68 -8.67
C LYS A 108 24.70 12.40 -9.10
N SER A 109 23.91 11.86 -8.18
CA SER A 109 22.51 11.44 -8.41
C SER A 109 21.55 12.09 -7.42
N LEU A 110 20.41 12.59 -7.94
CA LEU A 110 19.28 13.05 -7.15
C LEU A 110 18.18 11.98 -7.15
N ASP A 111 17.60 11.69 -5.99
CA ASP A 111 16.35 10.92 -5.86
C ASP A 111 15.23 11.87 -5.41
N LEU A 112 14.28 12.16 -6.28
CA LEU A 112 13.22 13.14 -6.06
C LEU A 112 11.95 12.48 -5.52
N GLY A 113 11.57 12.84 -4.29
CA GLY A 113 10.55 12.14 -3.51
C GLY A 113 11.10 10.85 -2.94
N CYS A 114 12.29 10.91 -2.32
CA CYS A 114 13.09 9.73 -1.97
C CYS A 114 12.46 8.82 -0.89
N GLY A 115 11.36 9.23 -0.25
CA GLY A 115 10.67 8.40 0.74
C GLY A 115 11.59 8.04 1.91
N ALA A 116 11.73 6.74 2.22
CA ALA A 116 12.65 6.29 3.26
C ALA A 116 14.13 6.30 2.81
N GLY A 117 14.41 6.52 1.53
CA GLY A 117 15.75 6.51 0.95
C GLY A 117 16.26 5.10 0.60
N LEU A 118 15.38 4.10 0.48
CA LEU A 118 15.81 2.72 0.22
C LEU A 118 16.43 2.53 -1.17
N TRP A 119 16.00 3.28 -2.18
CA TRP A 119 16.62 3.22 -3.51
C TRP A 119 18.06 3.72 -3.45
N ILE A 120 18.29 4.88 -2.81
CA ILE A 120 19.64 5.44 -2.59
C ILE A 120 20.55 4.44 -1.87
N ALA A 121 20.05 3.78 -0.82
CA ALA A 121 20.85 2.81 -0.06
C ALA A 121 21.28 1.60 -0.91
N ASN A 122 20.47 1.20 -1.90
CA ASN A 122 20.81 0.14 -2.84
C ASN A 122 21.74 0.66 -3.95
N ALA A 123 21.42 1.81 -4.53
CA ALA A 123 22.21 2.41 -5.61
C ALA A 123 23.62 2.78 -5.15
N ALA A 124 23.78 3.24 -3.92
CA ALA A 124 25.10 3.55 -3.36
C ALA A 124 26.00 2.32 -3.19
N LYS A 125 25.45 1.12 -3.09
CA LYS A 125 26.25 -0.13 -3.10
C LYS A 125 26.75 -0.47 -4.51
N GLU A 126 25.93 -0.20 -5.52
CA GLU A 126 26.26 -0.49 -6.92
C GLU A 126 27.14 0.60 -7.55
N TRP A 127 26.99 1.85 -7.13
CA TRP A 127 27.75 3.01 -7.62
C TRP A 127 28.66 3.56 -6.52
N PRO A 128 29.83 2.95 -6.28
CA PRO A 128 30.69 3.28 -5.14
C PRO A 128 31.33 4.67 -5.22
N LYS A 129 31.31 5.32 -6.39
CA LYS A 129 31.88 6.65 -6.62
C LYS A 129 30.83 7.77 -6.71
N CYS A 130 29.53 7.42 -6.71
CA CYS A 130 28.44 8.37 -6.84
C CYS A 130 28.15 9.07 -5.50
N HIS A 131 27.90 10.37 -5.52
CA HIS A 131 27.29 11.10 -4.40
C HIS A 131 25.77 11.16 -4.61
N PHE A 132 25.01 10.96 -3.53
CA PHE A 132 23.56 10.89 -3.59
C PHE A 132 22.93 12.01 -2.79
N VAL A 133 21.93 12.64 -3.39
CA VAL A 133 21.05 13.57 -2.71
C VAL A 133 19.64 12.99 -2.75
N GLY A 134 19.04 12.77 -1.57
CA GLY A 134 17.62 12.42 -1.47
C GLY A 134 16.82 13.66 -1.12
N PHE A 135 15.83 14.00 -1.95
CA PHE A 135 14.93 15.13 -1.69
C PHE A 135 13.53 14.63 -1.34
N ASP A 136 12.99 15.04 -0.19
CA ASP A 136 11.60 14.73 0.19
C ASP A 136 10.96 15.89 0.97
N MET A 137 9.64 15.89 1.08
CA MET A 137 8.91 16.91 1.84
C MET A 137 9.02 16.74 3.35
N VAL A 138 9.17 15.50 3.83
CA VAL A 138 9.21 15.18 5.26
C VAL A 138 10.39 14.29 5.63
N ASN A 139 10.81 14.39 6.89
CA ASN A 139 11.90 13.61 7.43
C ASN A 139 11.43 12.22 7.87
N VAL A 140 11.48 11.26 6.94
CA VAL A 140 11.11 9.84 7.15
C VAL A 140 12.22 8.89 6.73
N GLN A 141 13.37 9.43 6.33
CA GLN A 141 14.48 8.68 5.78
C GLN A 141 15.18 7.82 6.84
N LEU A 142 15.80 6.74 6.37
CA LEU A 142 16.64 5.90 7.21
C LEU A 142 17.81 6.72 7.80
N PRO A 143 18.14 6.56 9.10
CA PRO A 143 19.25 7.30 9.69
C PRO A 143 20.58 6.88 9.06
N LEU A 144 21.32 7.83 8.50
CA LEU A 144 22.61 7.57 7.85
C LEU A 144 23.63 6.91 8.79
N SER A 145 23.57 7.20 10.09
CA SER A 145 24.41 6.57 11.12
C SER A 145 24.16 5.08 11.32
N LYS A 146 23.09 4.53 10.73
CA LYS A 146 22.78 3.09 10.73
C LYS A 146 23.25 2.38 9.46
N LEU A 147 23.76 3.12 8.48
CA LEU A 147 24.36 2.56 7.28
C LEU A 147 25.86 2.31 7.47
N ASP A 148 26.43 1.51 6.57
CA ASP A 148 27.88 1.44 6.39
C ASP A 148 28.43 2.86 6.12
N PRO A 149 29.47 3.33 6.83
CA PRO A 149 30.07 4.65 6.58
C PRO A 149 30.45 4.90 5.11
N MET A 150 30.90 3.87 4.38
CA MET A 150 31.21 3.98 2.94
C MET A 150 30.00 4.31 2.07
N ILE A 151 28.80 4.11 2.60
CA ILE A 151 27.52 4.51 1.99
C ILE A 151 27.06 5.83 2.61
N GLY A 152 26.94 5.87 3.95
CA GLY A 152 26.37 7.00 4.68
C GLY A 152 27.07 8.33 4.40
N ASP A 153 28.40 8.34 4.26
CA ASP A 153 29.20 9.55 4.02
C ASP A 153 28.98 10.17 2.63
N ARG A 154 28.37 9.42 1.70
CA ARG A 154 28.07 9.87 0.33
C ARG A 154 26.61 10.26 0.12
N VAL A 155 25.78 10.20 1.16
CA VAL A 155 24.35 10.48 1.06
C VAL A 155 24.02 11.76 1.84
N THR A 156 23.27 12.66 1.20
CA THR A 156 22.71 13.84 1.86
C THR A 156 21.19 13.86 1.68
N PHE A 157 20.44 14.03 2.77
CA PHE A 157 19.00 14.25 2.70
C PHE A 157 18.68 15.74 2.79
N VAL A 158 17.86 16.22 1.85
CA VAL A 158 17.40 17.60 1.75
C VAL A 158 15.88 17.62 1.81
N HIS A 159 15.31 18.55 2.56
CA HIS A 159 13.86 18.61 2.74
C HIS A 159 13.25 19.87 2.18
N GLY A 160 12.14 19.72 1.45
CA GLY A 160 11.41 20.84 0.88
C GLY A 160 10.18 20.41 0.09
N ASN A 161 9.35 21.38 -0.28
CA ASN A 161 8.16 21.13 -1.10
C ASN A 161 8.39 21.67 -2.51
N PHE A 162 8.69 20.75 -3.45
CA PHE A 162 8.92 21.10 -4.86
C PHE A 162 7.64 21.52 -5.61
N LEU A 163 6.45 21.46 -5.00
CA LEU A 163 5.21 21.96 -5.62
C LEU A 163 5.01 23.47 -5.39
N THR A 164 5.65 24.02 -4.35
CA THR A 164 5.56 25.44 -3.96
C THR A 164 6.86 26.21 -4.15
N ASN A 165 7.99 25.51 -4.24
CA ASN A 165 9.31 26.10 -4.33
C ASN A 165 10.11 25.41 -5.44
N ARG A 166 11.06 26.13 -6.03
CA ARG A 166 12.09 25.55 -6.89
C ARG A 166 12.96 24.57 -6.09
N LEU A 167 13.58 23.62 -6.77
CA LEU A 167 14.55 22.74 -6.14
C LEU A 167 15.75 23.57 -5.66
N PRO A 168 16.25 23.36 -4.42
CA PRO A 168 17.33 24.15 -3.83
C PRO A 168 18.71 23.68 -4.32
N PHE A 169 18.82 23.48 -5.62
CA PHE A 169 19.99 22.94 -6.31
C PHE A 169 20.36 23.88 -7.46
N ASP A 170 21.64 23.93 -7.77
CA ASP A 170 22.16 24.72 -8.87
C ASP A 170 21.71 24.14 -10.22
N ASP A 171 21.80 24.96 -11.26
CA ASP A 171 21.62 24.47 -12.64
C ASP A 171 22.79 23.51 -12.95
N ASP A 172 22.52 22.46 -13.73
CA ASP A 172 23.55 21.51 -14.19
C ASP A 172 24.34 20.83 -13.05
N GLU A 173 23.67 20.46 -11.96
CA GLU A 173 24.30 19.90 -10.75
C GLU A 173 24.38 18.35 -10.76
N PHE A 174 23.45 17.66 -11.41
CA PHE A 174 23.29 16.20 -11.32
C PHE A 174 23.48 15.51 -12.67
N ASP A 175 24.25 14.41 -12.69
CA ASP A 175 24.37 13.55 -13.86
C ASP A 175 23.12 12.68 -14.04
N HIS A 176 22.44 12.38 -12.94
CA HIS A 176 21.30 11.48 -12.88
C HIS A 176 20.20 11.97 -11.93
N VAL A 177 18.94 11.84 -12.36
CA VAL A 177 17.76 12.04 -11.51
C VAL A 177 16.87 10.80 -11.54
N HIS A 178 16.66 10.18 -10.39
CA HIS A 178 15.69 9.11 -10.17
C HIS A 178 14.38 9.69 -9.61
N VAL A 179 13.25 9.21 -10.14
CA VAL A 179 11.92 9.63 -9.70
C VAL A 179 11.00 8.41 -9.56
N ALA A 180 10.50 8.16 -8.35
CA ALA A 180 9.51 7.11 -8.10
C ALA A 180 8.50 7.54 -7.03
N GLY A 181 7.27 7.00 -7.09
CA GLY A 181 6.27 7.15 -6.02
C GLY A 181 5.58 8.52 -5.89
N ILE A 182 6.07 9.58 -6.55
CA ILE A 182 5.49 10.93 -6.42
C ILE A 182 4.14 11.13 -7.14
N THR A 183 3.69 10.19 -7.98
CA THR A 183 2.43 10.31 -8.75
C THR A 183 1.19 10.49 -7.88
N HIS A 184 1.23 10.02 -6.63
CA HIS A 184 0.15 10.17 -5.66
C HIS A 184 0.09 11.57 -5.01
N GLY A 185 1.08 12.44 -5.25
CA GLY A 185 1.20 13.74 -4.59
C GLY A 185 1.31 14.94 -5.54
N VAL A 186 1.45 14.73 -6.85
CA VAL A 186 1.65 15.81 -7.83
C VAL A 186 0.36 16.07 -8.61
N PRO A 187 -0.24 17.27 -8.47
CA PRO A 187 -1.38 17.67 -9.30
C PRO A 187 -1.05 17.71 -10.79
N GLU A 188 -2.04 17.45 -11.64
CA GLU A 188 -1.86 17.32 -13.10
C GLU A 188 -1.24 18.58 -13.72
N ASN A 189 -1.63 19.78 -13.25
CA ASN A 189 -1.10 21.06 -13.73
C ASN A 189 0.32 21.39 -13.24
N LYS A 190 0.91 20.57 -12.37
CA LYS A 190 2.25 20.81 -11.81
C LYS A 190 3.36 20.02 -12.50
N TRP A 191 3.03 19.01 -13.32
CA TRP A 191 4.03 18.15 -13.95
C TRP A 191 5.00 18.88 -14.86
N HIS A 192 4.54 19.87 -15.64
CA HIS A 192 5.42 20.66 -16.49
C HIS A 192 6.52 21.35 -15.69
N PHE A 193 6.13 22.03 -14.60
CA PHE A 193 7.07 22.70 -13.69
C PHE A 193 8.05 21.70 -13.05
N VAL A 194 7.57 20.52 -12.62
CA VAL A 194 8.43 19.48 -12.05
C VAL A 194 9.46 19.01 -13.07
N PHE A 195 9.05 18.74 -14.31
CA PHE A 195 9.98 18.32 -15.37
C PHE A 195 10.96 19.42 -15.78
N GLU A 196 10.54 20.69 -15.82
CA GLU A 196 11.45 21.82 -16.05
C GLU A 196 12.51 21.95 -14.96
N GLU A 197 12.14 21.79 -13.68
CA GLU A 197 13.10 21.82 -12.58
C GLU A 197 14.04 20.61 -12.61
N ILE A 198 13.56 19.41 -12.96
CA ILE A 198 14.42 18.23 -13.19
C ILE A 198 15.41 18.50 -14.34
N ASN A 199 14.92 19.05 -15.46
CA ASN A 199 15.77 19.37 -16.61
C ASN A 199 16.82 20.42 -16.25
N ARG A 200 16.45 21.43 -15.46
CA ARG A 200 17.37 22.47 -15.03
C ARG A 200 18.53 21.91 -14.20
N VAL A 201 18.24 21.08 -13.20
CA VAL A 201 19.27 20.56 -12.28
C VAL A 201 20.11 19.44 -12.89
N LEU A 202 19.65 18.82 -13.98
CA LEU A 202 20.46 17.86 -14.74
C LEU A 202 21.58 18.57 -15.49
N CYS A 203 22.79 18.01 -15.48
CA CYS A 203 23.88 18.39 -16.38
C CYS A 203 23.49 18.20 -17.86
N PRO A 204 24.09 18.94 -18.80
CA PRO A 204 23.96 18.62 -20.24
C PRO A 204 24.39 17.17 -20.50
N GLY A 205 23.56 16.41 -21.21
CA GLY A 205 23.75 14.96 -21.40
C GLY A 205 23.36 14.08 -20.21
N GLY A 206 23.03 14.65 -19.05
CA GLY A 206 22.52 13.92 -17.90
C GLY A 206 21.16 13.27 -18.15
N ALA A 207 20.82 12.27 -17.35
CA ALA A 207 19.66 11.41 -17.56
C ALA A 207 18.66 11.44 -16.40
N VAL A 208 17.37 11.35 -16.72
CA VAL A 208 16.30 11.10 -15.77
C VAL A 208 15.65 9.76 -16.04
N GLU A 209 15.39 8.99 -14.99
CA GLU A 209 14.52 7.82 -15.02
C GLU A 209 13.33 7.99 -14.07
N MET A 210 12.16 7.57 -14.53
CA MET A 210 10.92 7.73 -13.78
C MET A 210 10.08 6.46 -13.82
N ALA A 211 9.74 5.94 -12.63
CA ALA A 211 8.76 4.90 -12.44
C ALA A 211 7.39 5.50 -12.13
N ILE A 212 6.42 5.26 -13.00
CA ILE A 212 5.06 5.80 -12.96
C ILE A 212 4.11 4.68 -12.56
N GLU A 213 3.34 4.88 -11.50
CA GLU A 213 2.28 3.98 -11.07
C GLU A 213 0.91 4.64 -11.25
N ASP A 214 -0.04 3.90 -11.82
CA ASP A 214 -1.45 4.31 -11.87
C ASP A 214 -2.12 4.17 -10.50
N ILE A 215 -3.03 5.08 -10.20
CA ILE A 215 -3.84 5.02 -8.97
C ILE A 215 -4.99 4.03 -9.21
N HIS A 216 -4.94 2.90 -8.51
CA HIS A 216 -5.85 1.79 -8.71
C HIS A 216 -6.47 1.31 -7.40
N PHE A 217 -7.78 1.07 -7.39
CA PHE A 217 -8.49 0.41 -6.31
C PHE A 217 -8.74 -1.06 -6.69
N PRO A 218 -8.06 -2.04 -6.05
CA PRO A 218 -8.30 -3.44 -6.38
C PRO A 218 -9.73 -3.86 -6.03
N ILE A 219 -10.46 -4.39 -7.01
CA ILE A 219 -11.84 -4.85 -6.86
C ILE A 219 -11.87 -6.36 -6.68
N LEU A 220 -12.65 -6.84 -5.70
CA LEU A 220 -12.95 -8.26 -5.54
C LEU A 220 -14.35 -8.55 -6.08
N PRO A 221 -14.51 -9.59 -6.92
CA PRO A 221 -15.80 -9.90 -7.51
C PRO A 221 -16.77 -10.43 -6.46
N ARG A 222 -18.07 -10.19 -6.66
CA ARG A 222 -19.12 -10.57 -5.70
C ARG A 222 -19.20 -12.06 -5.45
N TRP A 223 -18.86 -12.88 -6.45
CA TRP A 223 -18.79 -14.33 -6.26
C TRP A 223 -17.73 -14.70 -5.22
N PHE A 224 -16.61 -13.97 -5.13
CA PHE A 224 -15.56 -14.23 -4.15
C PHE A 224 -15.95 -13.76 -2.75
N THR A 225 -16.50 -12.55 -2.66
CA THR A 225 -16.73 -11.89 -1.37
C THR A 225 -18.05 -12.32 -0.69
N SER A 226 -19.05 -12.79 -1.45
CA SER A 226 -20.35 -13.17 -0.87
C SER A 226 -20.29 -14.38 0.06
N PRO A 227 -19.55 -15.47 -0.26
CA PRO A 227 -19.36 -16.59 0.66
C PRO A 227 -18.63 -16.22 1.96
N LEU A 228 -17.69 -15.25 1.92
CA LEU A 228 -16.98 -14.77 3.12
C LEU A 228 -17.92 -14.16 4.16
N ARG A 229 -19.07 -13.68 3.70
CA ARG A 229 -20.09 -13.01 4.51
C ARG A 229 -21.23 -13.90 4.94
N HIS A 230 -21.17 -15.19 4.61
CA HIS A 230 -22.15 -16.14 5.09
C HIS A 230 -22.00 -16.27 6.61
N ARG A 231 -22.66 -15.37 7.34
CA ARG A 231 -23.21 -15.61 8.67
C ARG A 231 -24.67 -15.89 8.42
N ILE A 232 -25.10 -17.11 8.69
CA ILE A 232 -26.53 -17.38 8.78
C ILE A 232 -27.06 -16.46 9.89
N GLY A 233 -27.92 -15.51 9.51
CA GLY A 233 -28.75 -14.82 10.49
C GLY A 233 -29.44 -15.91 11.29
N ARG A 234 -29.25 -15.91 12.62
CA ARG A 234 -29.77 -16.92 13.54
C ARG A 234 -31.15 -17.38 13.07
N THR A 235 -31.23 -18.48 12.33
CA THR A 235 -32.45 -19.24 12.25
C THR A 235 -32.55 -19.80 13.64
N LEU A 236 -33.23 -19.06 14.50
CA LEU A 236 -33.75 -19.51 15.76
C LEU A 236 -34.58 -20.76 15.43
N SER A 237 -33.94 -21.92 15.37
CA SER A 237 -34.61 -23.19 15.57
C SER A 237 -34.94 -23.27 17.05
N VAL A 238 -35.81 -22.37 17.50
CA VAL A 238 -36.52 -22.50 18.75
C VAL A 238 -37.50 -23.63 18.48
N HIS A 239 -37.15 -24.82 18.95
CA HIS A 239 -38.11 -25.91 19.06
C HIS A 239 -39.12 -25.52 20.13
N TYR A 240 -40.40 -25.46 19.76
CA TYR A 240 -41.46 -25.39 20.77
C TYR A 240 -41.56 -26.75 21.49
N PRO A 241 -41.98 -26.77 22.77
CA PRO A 241 -42.16 -28.01 23.54
C PRO A 241 -43.11 -29.04 22.90
N ASP A 242 -43.91 -28.63 21.89
CA ASP A 242 -44.89 -29.46 21.20
C ASP A 242 -44.35 -30.15 19.92
N GLY A 243 -43.07 -29.95 19.58
CA GLY A 243 -42.45 -30.56 18.38
C GLY A 243 -42.79 -29.87 17.05
N SER A 244 -43.56 -28.79 17.05
CA SER A 244 -43.84 -28.01 15.85
C SER A 244 -42.62 -27.18 15.42
N ARG A 245 -42.29 -27.22 14.13
CA ARG A 245 -41.30 -26.33 13.51
C ARG A 245 -42.03 -25.08 13.05
N ARG A 246 -41.59 -23.89 13.50
CA ARG A 246 -42.01 -22.64 12.86
C ARG A 246 -41.63 -22.76 11.37
N PRO A 247 -42.54 -22.52 10.41
CA PRO A 247 -42.14 -22.47 9.01
C PRO A 247 -40.99 -21.47 8.88
N PRO A 248 -39.97 -21.76 8.06
CA PRO A 248 -38.86 -20.83 7.88
C PRO A 248 -39.47 -19.49 7.53
N ILE A 249 -39.30 -18.50 8.42
CA ILE A 249 -39.47 -17.11 8.01
C ILE A 249 -38.54 -17.03 6.81
N PRO A 250 -39.03 -16.70 5.60
CA PRO A 250 -38.15 -16.54 4.47
C PRO A 250 -37.05 -15.62 4.96
N SER A 251 -35.81 -16.13 5.01
CA SER A 251 -34.64 -15.34 5.35
C SER A 251 -34.85 -14.05 4.61
N ARG A 252 -35.05 -12.93 5.33
CA ARG A 252 -35.32 -11.63 4.73
C ARG A 252 -34.44 -11.57 3.51
N SER A 253 -35.05 -11.71 2.33
CA SER A 253 -34.33 -11.71 1.05
C SER A 253 -33.40 -10.52 1.17
N PRO A 254 -32.07 -10.66 0.93
CA PRO A 254 -31.17 -9.53 1.09
C PRO A 254 -31.86 -8.36 0.40
N SER A 255 -32.28 -7.39 1.20
CA SER A 255 -33.10 -6.26 0.74
C SER A 255 -32.41 -5.78 -0.52
N PRO A 256 -33.12 -5.67 -1.66
CA PRO A 256 -32.52 -5.67 -2.99
C PRO A 256 -31.28 -4.80 -2.93
N THR A 257 -30.11 -5.43 -2.95
CA THR A 257 -28.83 -4.74 -2.75
C THR A 257 -28.80 -3.68 -3.83
N TYR A 258 -29.04 -2.43 -3.44
CA TYR A 258 -29.10 -1.31 -4.36
C TYR A 258 -27.84 -1.33 -5.23
N ALA A 259 -28.04 -1.51 -6.54
CA ALA A 259 -27.27 -1.08 -7.71
C ALA A 259 -25.72 -1.02 -7.74
N ALA A 260 -24.99 -1.31 -6.66
CA ALA A 260 -23.54 -1.16 -6.61
C ALA A 260 -22.84 -2.29 -7.37
N SER A 261 -21.80 -1.95 -8.13
CA SER A 261 -21.00 -2.90 -8.92
C SER A 261 -20.35 -4.00 -8.07
N HIS A 262 -19.81 -3.65 -6.90
CA HIS A 262 -19.20 -4.58 -5.94
C HIS A 262 -19.38 -4.13 -4.48
N ASP A 263 -18.93 -4.93 -3.51
CA ASP A 263 -19.21 -4.70 -2.08
C ASP A 263 -18.44 -3.55 -1.42
N HIS A 264 -17.38 -3.08 -2.09
CA HIS A 264 -16.53 -2.00 -1.60
C HIS A 264 -16.70 -0.73 -2.45
N ALA A 265 -17.79 -0.62 -3.23
CA ALA A 265 -18.02 0.48 -4.16
C ALA A 265 -17.99 1.86 -3.49
N LEU A 266 -18.43 1.97 -2.22
CA LEU A 266 -18.29 3.21 -1.48
C LEU A 266 -16.81 3.57 -1.21
N LEU A 267 -15.99 2.60 -0.81
CA LEU A 267 -14.56 2.83 -0.57
C LEU A 267 -13.83 3.15 -1.88
N GLU A 268 -14.18 2.48 -2.97
CA GLU A 268 -13.67 2.80 -4.32
C GLU A 268 -13.98 4.25 -4.68
N LEU A 269 -15.24 4.67 -4.56
CA LEU A 269 -15.67 6.03 -4.83
C LEU A 269 -14.92 7.03 -3.95
N LEU A 270 -14.82 6.79 -2.63
CA LEU A 270 -14.09 7.67 -1.72
C LEU A 270 -12.61 7.74 -2.07
N TYR A 271 -11.99 6.62 -2.40
CA TYR A 271 -10.59 6.55 -2.79
C TYR A 271 -10.31 7.41 -4.03
N TYR A 272 -11.11 7.28 -5.09
CA TYR A 272 -10.94 8.11 -6.28
C TYR A 272 -11.30 9.58 -6.07
N SER A 273 -12.27 9.88 -5.19
CA SER A 273 -12.65 11.25 -4.84
C SER A 273 -11.50 12.06 -4.26
N ILE A 274 -10.61 11.42 -3.49
CA ILE A 274 -9.41 12.05 -2.92
C ILE A 274 -8.55 12.67 -4.03
N PHE A 275 -8.32 11.92 -5.11
CA PHE A 275 -7.41 12.34 -6.16
C PHE A 275 -8.08 13.38 -7.06
N GLU A 276 -9.38 13.20 -7.34
CA GLU A 276 -10.18 14.19 -8.06
C GLU A 276 -10.21 15.54 -7.33
N SER A 277 -10.51 15.56 -6.03
CA SER A 277 -10.58 16.79 -5.22
C SER A 277 -9.22 17.52 -5.11
N ARG A 278 -8.14 16.79 -5.36
CA ARG A 278 -6.75 17.27 -5.29
C ARG A 278 -6.12 17.53 -6.64
N PHE A 279 -6.91 17.41 -7.72
CA PHE A 279 -6.46 17.58 -9.10
C PHE A 279 -5.29 16.64 -9.49
N ILE A 280 -5.30 15.42 -8.96
CA ILE A 280 -4.30 14.38 -9.24
C ILE A 280 -4.92 13.38 -10.23
N ASN A 281 -4.24 13.18 -11.36
CA ASN A 281 -4.69 12.25 -12.38
C ASN A 281 -4.52 10.80 -11.91
N THR A 282 -5.54 9.96 -12.06
CA THR A 282 -5.50 8.55 -11.62
C THR A 282 -4.83 7.61 -12.62
N ARG A 283 -4.58 8.06 -13.85
CA ARG A 283 -3.89 7.32 -14.92
C ARG A 283 -2.66 8.08 -15.44
N PRO A 284 -1.70 8.43 -14.58
CA PRO A 284 -0.48 9.13 -14.98
C PRO A 284 0.32 8.37 -16.05
N SER A 285 0.25 7.04 -16.10
CA SER A 285 0.97 6.26 -17.13
C SER A 285 0.52 6.59 -18.57
N ALA A 286 -0.71 7.08 -18.74
CA ALA A 286 -1.25 7.47 -20.04
C ALA A 286 -0.85 8.88 -20.47
N ILE A 287 -0.74 9.83 -19.51
CA ILE A 287 -0.57 11.25 -19.82
C ILE A 287 0.88 11.75 -19.71
N LEU A 288 1.63 11.27 -18.71
CA LEU A 288 2.98 11.76 -18.44
C LEU A 288 3.99 11.52 -19.55
N PRO A 289 3.93 10.45 -20.37
CA PRO A 289 4.87 10.27 -21.48
C PRO A 289 4.89 11.47 -22.45
N SER A 290 3.74 12.10 -22.68
CA SER A 290 3.60 13.27 -23.56
C SER A 290 4.27 14.50 -22.96
N TYR A 291 4.03 14.81 -21.69
CA TYR A 291 4.68 15.93 -21.00
C TYR A 291 6.20 15.71 -20.87
N PHE A 292 6.61 14.48 -20.61
CA PHE A 292 8.00 14.11 -20.47
C PHE A 292 8.76 14.30 -21.80
N THR A 293 8.15 13.93 -22.93
CA THR A 293 8.73 14.12 -24.28
C THR A 293 8.83 15.58 -24.71
N ALA A 294 8.03 16.48 -24.10
CA ALA A 294 8.13 17.91 -24.37
C ALA A 294 9.39 18.54 -23.75
N VAL A 295 9.92 17.96 -22.67
CA VAL A 295 11.04 18.52 -21.89
C VAL A 295 12.36 17.78 -22.16
N PHE A 296 12.33 16.46 -22.28
CA PHE A 296 13.52 15.62 -22.43
C PHE A 296 13.72 15.13 -23.86
N ARG A 297 14.96 14.79 -24.21
CA ARG A 297 15.36 14.21 -25.49
C ARG A 297 15.67 12.73 -25.35
N GLN A 298 15.72 12.04 -26.50
CA GLN A 298 16.00 10.60 -26.59
C GLN A 298 15.12 9.77 -25.63
N VAL A 299 13.86 10.18 -25.50
CA VAL A 299 12.93 9.57 -24.55
C VAL A 299 12.66 8.12 -24.95
N ARG A 300 12.80 7.24 -23.96
CA ARG A 300 12.48 5.82 -24.04
C ARG A 300 11.36 5.52 -23.07
N SER A 301 10.38 4.73 -23.51
CA SER A 301 9.28 4.28 -22.65
C SER A 301 9.00 2.80 -22.87
N ALA A 302 8.90 2.06 -21.77
CA ALA A 302 8.42 0.68 -21.80
C ALA A 302 6.89 0.65 -22.03
N PRO A 303 6.35 -0.39 -22.68
CA PRO A 303 4.90 -0.64 -22.66
C PRO A 303 4.36 -0.63 -21.23
N ARG A 304 3.07 -0.29 -21.09
CA ARG A 304 2.40 -0.31 -19.78
C ARG A 304 2.42 -1.75 -19.25
N ILE A 305 2.95 -1.91 -18.04
CA ILE A 305 3.05 -3.19 -17.34
C ILE A 305 1.78 -3.34 -16.51
N ASN A 306 1.05 -4.41 -16.74
CA ASN A 306 -0.14 -4.76 -15.97
C ASN A 306 0.16 -5.98 -15.11
N PHE A 307 -0.14 -5.88 -13.82
CA PHE A 307 0.02 -6.95 -12.85
C PHE A 307 -1.34 -7.59 -12.59
N PRO A 308 -1.69 -8.72 -13.23
CA PRO A 308 -3.00 -9.34 -13.07
C PRO A 308 -3.26 -9.78 -11.64
N MET A 309 -4.52 -10.10 -11.35
CA MET A 309 -4.88 -10.65 -10.05
C MET A 309 -4.15 -11.98 -9.80
N PRO A 310 -3.65 -12.24 -8.58
CA PRO A 310 -2.94 -13.48 -8.29
C PRO A 310 -3.85 -14.70 -8.46
N PRO A 311 -3.31 -15.90 -8.74
CA PRO A 311 -4.09 -17.12 -8.72
C PRO A 311 -4.86 -17.27 -7.40
N LEU A 312 -6.03 -17.90 -7.45
CA LEU A 312 -6.79 -18.16 -6.22
C LEU A 312 -6.01 -19.16 -5.34
N PRO A 313 -5.72 -18.83 -4.08
CA PRO A 313 -5.10 -19.80 -3.17
C PRO A 313 -6.03 -21.01 -2.99
N PRO A 314 -5.52 -22.20 -2.62
CA PRO A 314 -6.36 -23.28 -2.13
C PRO A 314 -7.14 -22.81 -0.90
N LEU A 315 -8.19 -23.54 -0.54
CA LEU A 315 -8.89 -23.24 0.71
C LEU A 315 -8.06 -23.72 1.91
N PRO A 316 -8.04 -22.98 3.02
CA PRO A 316 -7.36 -23.41 4.23
C PRO A 316 -7.91 -24.76 4.70
N PRO A 317 -7.05 -25.66 5.22
CA PRO A 317 -7.52 -26.90 5.82
C PRO A 317 -8.42 -26.62 7.03
N LEU A 318 -9.39 -27.51 7.24
CA LEU A 318 -10.33 -27.42 8.34
C LEU A 318 -9.61 -27.68 9.68
N PRO A 319 -9.94 -26.93 10.76
CA PRO A 319 -9.38 -27.15 12.08
C PRO A 319 -9.79 -28.52 12.66
N LEU A 320 -8.94 -29.04 13.56
CA LEU A 320 -9.25 -30.23 14.34
C LEU A 320 -10.40 -29.95 15.33
N GLN A 321 -11.35 -30.88 15.41
CA GLN A 321 -12.46 -30.82 16.35
C GLN A 321 -11.96 -31.04 17.79
N LYS A 322 -12.45 -30.25 18.76
CA LYS A 322 -12.29 -30.61 20.18
C LYS A 322 -12.92 -31.98 20.45
N SER A 323 -12.11 -32.99 20.76
CA SER A 323 -12.60 -34.27 21.26
C SER A 323 -13.15 -34.07 22.68
N THR A 324 -14.45 -34.26 22.86
CA THR A 324 -15.04 -34.45 24.19
C THR A 324 -14.70 -35.87 24.69
N SER A 325 -13.41 -36.13 24.95
CA SER A 325 -12.96 -37.31 25.67
C SER A 325 -12.77 -36.93 27.14
N GLY A 326 -13.88 -36.97 27.88
CA GLY A 326 -13.91 -36.56 29.29
C GLY A 326 -15.25 -36.81 29.96
N PHE A 327 -15.90 -37.93 29.67
CA PHE A 327 -16.88 -38.53 30.58
C PHE A 327 -16.51 -40.00 30.72
N SER A 328 -15.58 -40.27 31.62
CA SER A 328 -15.38 -41.62 32.14
C SER A 328 -16.60 -41.95 32.98
N ASP A 329 -17.31 -42.98 32.54
CA ASP A 329 -18.43 -43.65 33.18
C ASP A 329 -18.16 -43.91 34.70
N PRO A 330 -18.96 -43.37 35.65
CA PRO A 330 -18.73 -43.57 37.07
C PRO A 330 -19.33 -44.89 37.59
N SER A 331 -19.14 -45.98 36.86
CA SER A 331 -19.75 -47.29 37.16
C SER A 331 -18.74 -48.39 37.54
N ALA A 332 -17.58 -48.03 38.07
CA ALA A 332 -16.54 -49.01 38.42
C ALA A 332 -15.81 -48.76 39.75
N TRP A 333 -16.52 -48.42 40.85
CA TRP A 333 -15.97 -48.59 42.21
C TRP A 333 -17.09 -48.99 43.19
N LEU A 334 -17.37 -50.29 43.26
CA LEU A 334 -18.09 -50.90 44.39
C LEU A 334 -17.06 -51.30 45.46
N GLY A 335 -17.13 -50.65 46.63
CA GLY A 335 -16.39 -51.00 47.84
C GLY A 335 -16.87 -50.16 49.02
N PRO A 336 -17.23 -50.74 50.18
CA PRO A 336 -18.11 -50.08 51.14
C PRO A 336 -17.36 -49.37 52.28
N SER A 337 -17.72 -48.12 52.57
CA SER A 337 -17.72 -47.58 53.94
C SER A 337 -18.56 -46.30 54.02
N ALA A 338 -19.42 -46.27 55.05
CA ALA A 338 -20.38 -45.20 55.35
C ALA A 338 -19.77 -44.17 56.35
N PRO A 339 -20.45 -43.05 56.69
CA PRO A 339 -19.89 -41.69 56.63
C PRO A 339 -19.62 -41.07 58.03
N PRO A 340 -19.31 -39.76 58.16
CA PRO A 340 -20.43 -38.82 58.38
C PRO A 340 -20.26 -37.35 57.90
N THR A 341 -21.44 -36.73 57.75
CA THR A 341 -21.82 -35.33 58.07
C THR A 341 -21.37 -34.14 57.22
N ARG A 342 -22.39 -33.58 56.54
CA ARG A 342 -22.57 -32.18 56.10
C ARG A 342 -22.79 -31.24 57.31
N PRO A 343 -22.58 -29.91 57.18
CA PRO A 343 -23.69 -29.00 56.83
C PRO A 343 -23.26 -27.91 55.82
N SER A 344 -24.01 -27.65 54.74
CA SER A 344 -25.15 -26.71 54.61
C SER A 344 -24.76 -25.22 54.57
N SER A 345 -24.92 -24.67 53.35
CA SER A 345 -25.40 -23.32 52.98
C SER A 345 -24.82 -22.09 53.69
N MET A 346 -24.32 -21.11 52.90
CA MET A 346 -24.83 -19.74 52.96
C MET A 346 -24.66 -19.00 51.63
N VAL A 347 -25.71 -18.26 51.33
CA VAL A 347 -25.95 -17.32 50.23
C VAL A 347 -25.05 -16.09 50.39
N PHE A 348 -24.52 -15.55 49.30
CA PHE A 348 -23.96 -14.19 49.26
C PHE A 348 -24.82 -13.29 48.37
N PRO A 349 -25.23 -12.09 48.84
CA PRO A 349 -25.91 -11.08 48.02
C PRO A 349 -24.90 -10.19 47.26
N PRO A 350 -25.37 -9.37 46.31
CA PRO A 350 -24.52 -8.52 45.48
C PRO A 350 -24.40 -7.10 46.03
N SER A 351 -23.23 -6.44 45.87
CA SER A 351 -23.12 -4.98 45.88
C SER A 351 -21.76 -4.47 45.38
N THR A 352 -21.82 -3.87 44.18
CA THR A 352 -21.28 -2.56 43.73
C THR A 352 -20.11 -1.86 44.45
N SER A 353 -19.17 -1.44 43.57
CA SER A 353 -18.41 -0.18 43.47
C SER A 353 -17.37 0.19 44.53
N THR A 354 -16.13 0.40 44.08
CA THR A 354 -15.46 1.73 44.05
C THR A 354 -14.14 1.65 43.27
N ASN A 355 -13.91 2.59 42.37
CA ASN A 355 -12.58 2.97 41.88
C ASN A 355 -11.81 3.66 43.02
N PRO A 356 -10.47 3.63 43.00
CA PRO A 356 -9.78 4.86 42.59
C PRO A 356 -8.55 4.62 41.72
N SER A 357 -8.19 5.71 41.04
CA SER A 357 -7.15 5.91 40.06
C SER A 357 -5.71 5.88 40.62
N GLU A 358 -4.77 5.81 39.66
CA GLU A 358 -3.49 6.52 39.56
C GLU A 358 -2.13 5.83 39.85
N LEU A 359 -1.18 6.19 38.97
CA LEU A 359 0.29 6.02 38.97
C LEU A 359 0.83 4.62 38.55
N ALA A 360 1.91 4.46 37.76
CA ALA A 360 2.75 5.33 36.94
C ALA A 360 3.67 4.41 36.08
N LEU A 361 4.29 5.03 35.08
CA LEU A 361 5.36 4.57 34.19
C LEU A 361 6.39 3.58 34.80
N ASN A 362 6.83 2.61 33.98
CA ASN A 362 8.27 2.31 33.83
C ASN A 362 8.60 1.53 32.55
N THR A 363 9.55 2.10 31.80
CA THR A 363 10.37 1.57 30.71
C THR A 363 11.13 0.29 31.07
N PRO A 364 11.47 -0.59 30.09
CA PRO A 364 12.57 -1.53 30.26
C PRO A 364 13.86 -1.00 29.61
N SER A 365 14.89 -0.98 30.44
CA SER A 365 16.28 -0.66 30.14
C SER A 365 17.03 -1.82 29.46
N THR A 366 17.95 -1.40 28.60
CA THR A 366 19.08 -2.09 27.98
C THR A 366 19.85 -3.06 28.87
N THR A 367 20.19 -4.25 28.35
CA THR A 367 21.43 -4.98 28.68
C THR A 367 21.81 -5.96 27.57
N ALA A 368 23.00 -5.75 27.01
CA ALA A 368 23.94 -6.74 26.46
C ALA A 368 25.34 -6.34 27.03
N PRO A 369 26.43 -7.12 26.93
CA PRO A 369 26.64 -8.37 26.18
C PRO A 369 27.43 -9.45 26.97
N THR A 370 27.61 -10.63 26.37
CA THR A 370 28.91 -11.35 26.40
C THR A 370 29.03 -12.31 25.22
N SER A 371 30.23 -12.28 24.65
CA SER A 371 30.81 -13.08 23.59
C SER A 371 31.15 -14.50 24.03
N ASP A 372 31.05 -15.48 23.11
CA ASP A 372 32.11 -16.48 23.01
C ASP A 372 32.25 -17.02 21.58
N SER A 373 33.51 -17.08 21.16
CA SER A 373 34.02 -17.47 19.86
C SER A 373 34.37 -18.96 19.84
N THR A 374 34.08 -19.66 18.74
CA THR A 374 34.92 -20.79 18.30
C THR A 374 34.97 -20.85 16.77
N SER A 375 36.20 -20.85 16.29
CA SER A 375 36.68 -20.96 14.92
C SER A 375 36.63 -22.41 14.42
N THR A 376 36.38 -22.61 13.13
CA THR A 376 37.03 -23.71 12.39
C THR A 376 37.20 -23.32 10.92
N ASP A 377 38.47 -23.23 10.53
CA ASP A 377 38.95 -23.12 9.15
C ASP A 377 38.60 -24.35 8.31
N CYS A 378 38.41 -24.16 7.01
CA CYS A 378 39.02 -25.07 6.02
C CYS A 378 39.11 -24.41 4.64
N ALA A 379 40.33 -24.20 4.18
CA ALA A 379 40.69 -23.81 2.82
C ALA A 379 40.84 -25.04 1.90
N THR A 380 40.63 -24.88 0.59
CA THR A 380 41.26 -25.70 -0.48
C THR A 380 41.14 -25.03 -1.88
N THR A 381 42.17 -24.27 -2.22
CA THR A 381 43.04 -24.26 -3.43
C THR A 381 42.61 -25.02 -4.73
N PHE A 382 42.45 -24.27 -5.86
CA PHE A 382 43.02 -24.43 -7.24
C PHE A 382 42.72 -25.70 -8.10
N SER A 383 42.55 -25.76 -9.45
CA SER A 383 42.80 -24.89 -10.63
C SER A 383 42.00 -25.42 -11.90
N PRO A 384 42.19 -24.95 -13.16
CA PRO A 384 41.18 -24.91 -14.23
C PRO A 384 41.39 -25.91 -15.41
N SER A 385 40.52 -25.89 -16.41
CA SER A 385 40.83 -26.42 -17.76
C SER A 385 40.14 -25.65 -18.91
N LEU A 386 40.98 -25.12 -19.81
CA LEU A 386 40.73 -24.86 -21.24
C LEU A 386 40.81 -26.22 -21.97
N SER A 387 40.28 -26.53 -23.16
CA SER A 387 39.83 -25.85 -24.38
C SER A 387 39.12 -26.93 -25.24
N ARG A 388 38.39 -26.55 -26.31
CA ARG A 388 38.63 -27.01 -27.71
C ARG A 388 37.50 -26.59 -28.66
N GLU A 389 37.92 -25.94 -29.75
CA GLU A 389 37.14 -25.58 -30.93
C GLU A 389 36.76 -26.80 -31.79
N SER A 390 35.67 -26.67 -32.55
CA SER A 390 35.59 -27.24 -33.90
C SER A 390 34.63 -26.44 -34.77
N SER A 391 35.13 -26.08 -35.94
CA SER A 391 34.52 -25.34 -37.03
C SER A 391 33.84 -26.28 -38.04
N GLY A 392 32.83 -25.78 -38.75
CA GLY A 392 32.17 -26.46 -39.87
C GLY A 392 31.15 -25.57 -40.60
N THR A 393 31.62 -24.95 -41.69
CA THR A 393 30.87 -24.42 -42.86
C THR A 393 30.07 -25.54 -43.55
N SER A 394 29.05 -25.40 -44.42
CA SER A 394 28.41 -24.37 -45.27
C SER A 394 27.13 -25.00 -45.89
N HIS A 395 26.15 -24.21 -46.36
CA HIS A 395 25.52 -24.28 -47.72
C HIS A 395 24.13 -23.60 -47.80
N LEU A 396 23.86 -23.07 -48.99
CA LEU A 396 22.84 -22.10 -49.41
C LEU A 396 21.57 -22.75 -50.04
N SER A 397 20.39 -22.19 -49.69
CA SER A 397 19.18 -21.86 -50.52
C SER A 397 18.41 -22.99 -51.27
N PRO A 398 17.16 -22.79 -51.84
CA PRO A 398 16.27 -21.61 -51.87
C PRO A 398 14.74 -21.87 -51.61
N LEU A 399 13.98 -20.78 -51.46
CA LEU A 399 12.56 -20.47 -51.80
C LEU A 399 11.53 -21.60 -52.00
N SER A 400 10.39 -21.49 -51.29
CA SER A 400 9.03 -21.81 -51.80
C SER A 400 7.94 -21.14 -50.95
N ILE A 401 7.11 -20.31 -51.58
CA ILE A 401 5.79 -19.87 -51.09
C ILE A 401 4.77 -20.84 -51.72
N PRO A 402 3.82 -21.41 -50.96
CA PRO A 402 2.43 -21.17 -51.32
C PRO A 402 1.42 -21.12 -50.15
N MET A 403 0.48 -20.19 -50.30
CA MET A 403 -0.97 -20.29 -50.06
C MET A 403 -1.51 -20.79 -48.71
N VAL A 404 -2.27 -19.88 -48.09
CA VAL A 404 -3.35 -20.12 -47.13
C VAL A 404 -4.34 -21.18 -47.63
N PRO A 405 -4.79 -22.07 -46.73
CA PRO A 405 -6.22 -22.28 -46.59
C PRO A 405 -6.68 -22.11 -45.13
N THR A 406 -7.75 -21.34 -45.01
CA THR A 406 -8.66 -21.25 -43.88
C THR A 406 -9.30 -22.60 -43.58
N SER A 407 -9.15 -23.11 -42.34
CA SER A 407 -10.22 -23.81 -41.61
C SER A 407 -9.75 -24.28 -40.24
N SER A 408 -10.35 -23.68 -39.21
CA SER A 408 -10.88 -24.32 -37.99
C SER A 408 -10.26 -25.65 -37.54
N GLY A 409 -9.57 -25.63 -36.41
CA GLY A 409 -9.16 -26.84 -35.69
C GLY A 409 -8.02 -26.61 -34.70
N GLY A 410 -8.17 -25.64 -33.79
CA GLY A 410 -7.17 -25.35 -32.76
C GLY A 410 -7.37 -26.21 -31.52
N SER A 411 -6.58 -27.27 -31.42
CA SER A 411 -6.38 -28.12 -30.24
C SER A 411 -6.08 -27.29 -28.99
N ASN A 412 -6.74 -27.65 -27.87
CA ASN A 412 -6.45 -27.17 -26.52
C ASN A 412 -5.00 -27.46 -26.15
N THR A 413 -4.13 -26.46 -26.29
CA THR A 413 -2.88 -26.36 -25.54
C THR A 413 -3.10 -25.32 -24.44
N LYS A 414 -2.94 -25.76 -23.19
CA LYS A 414 -3.04 -24.90 -21.99
C LYS A 414 -2.13 -23.68 -22.18
N ARG A 415 -2.71 -22.49 -22.33
CA ARG A 415 -1.98 -21.22 -22.24
C ARG A 415 -1.40 -21.11 -20.83
N SER A 416 -0.10 -21.34 -20.71
CA SER A 416 0.70 -21.01 -19.54
C SER A 416 1.59 -19.83 -19.92
N ALA A 417 1.07 -18.61 -19.80
CA ALA A 417 1.86 -17.38 -19.77
C ALA A 417 0.94 -16.25 -19.31
N VAL A 418 1.28 -15.64 -18.17
CA VAL A 418 0.70 -14.38 -17.73
C VAL A 418 1.26 -13.31 -18.68
N ASP A 419 0.46 -12.79 -19.60
CA ASP A 419 0.91 -11.71 -20.50
C ASP A 419 0.85 -10.38 -19.74
N PHE A 420 2.00 -9.92 -19.23
CA PHE A 420 2.15 -8.67 -18.46
C PHE A 420 1.99 -7.39 -19.31
N VAL A 421 1.80 -7.52 -20.62
CA VAL A 421 1.73 -6.41 -21.59
C VAL A 421 0.35 -6.42 -22.25
N ALA A 422 -0.46 -5.39 -21.99
CA ALA A 422 -1.75 -5.24 -22.66
C ALA A 422 -1.55 -4.91 -24.15
N PRO A 423 -2.23 -5.61 -25.09
CA PRO A 423 -2.10 -5.37 -26.52
C PRO A 423 -2.68 -4.03 -27.00
N GLU A 424 -3.54 -3.36 -26.22
CA GLU A 424 -4.28 -2.18 -26.69
C GLU A 424 -3.77 -0.81 -26.20
N ASP A 425 -2.91 -0.74 -25.17
CA ASP A 425 -2.50 0.53 -24.52
C ASP A 425 -1.00 0.88 -24.62
N GLY A 426 -0.21 0.05 -25.31
CA GLY A 426 1.25 0.06 -25.22
C GLY A 426 1.96 0.63 -26.45
N THR A 427 1.94 1.95 -26.68
CA THR A 427 2.91 2.53 -27.63
C THR A 427 4.25 2.69 -26.92
N SER A 428 5.25 1.88 -27.27
CA SER A 428 6.63 2.14 -26.87
C SER A 428 7.11 3.43 -27.51
N ILE A 429 7.73 4.30 -26.73
CA ILE A 429 8.34 5.53 -27.25
C ILE A 429 9.85 5.30 -27.36
N GLY A 430 10.43 5.64 -28.51
CA GLY A 430 11.86 5.49 -28.80
C GLY A 430 12.15 4.73 -30.11
N PRO A 431 13.41 4.69 -30.58
CA PRO A 431 13.78 3.98 -31.80
C PRO A 431 13.56 2.47 -31.66
N THR A 432 12.92 1.84 -32.65
CA THR A 432 12.61 0.39 -32.68
C THR A 432 13.84 -0.52 -32.66
N SER A 433 15.04 0.01 -32.95
CA SER A 433 16.32 -0.71 -32.94
C SER A 433 17.03 -0.73 -31.58
N THR A 434 16.48 -0.08 -30.56
CA THR A 434 17.11 0.05 -29.23
C THR A 434 16.65 -1.09 -28.30
N PRO A 435 17.50 -1.65 -27.42
CA PRO A 435 17.08 -2.70 -26.48
C PRO A 435 15.83 -2.29 -25.69
N CYS A 436 14.97 -3.25 -25.36
CA CYS A 436 13.82 -2.99 -24.48
C CYS A 436 14.32 -2.50 -23.12
N LEU A 437 13.68 -1.47 -22.55
CA LEU A 437 14.02 -0.98 -21.20
C LEU A 437 13.88 -2.08 -20.15
N ILE A 438 12.92 -3.00 -20.33
CA ILE A 438 12.66 -4.10 -19.40
C ILE A 438 12.77 -5.43 -20.15
N HIS A 439 13.53 -6.37 -19.59
CA HIS A 439 13.61 -7.73 -20.13
C HIS A 439 12.29 -8.47 -19.95
N ARG A 440 11.58 -8.72 -21.06
CA ARG A 440 10.26 -9.36 -21.06
C ARG A 440 10.28 -10.76 -20.43
N ASP A 441 11.37 -11.50 -20.59
CA ASP A 441 11.54 -12.82 -19.96
C ASP A 441 11.58 -12.72 -18.42
N SER A 442 12.17 -11.64 -17.88
CA SER A 442 12.22 -11.39 -16.44
C SER A 442 10.86 -10.97 -15.86
N LEU A 443 10.02 -10.29 -16.67
CA LEU A 443 8.62 -10.03 -16.31
C LEU A 443 7.77 -11.31 -16.40
N ASN A 444 7.97 -12.11 -17.45
CA ASN A 444 7.20 -13.35 -17.62
C ASN A 444 7.59 -14.45 -16.63
N ALA A 445 8.77 -14.35 -16.01
CA ALA A 445 9.23 -15.25 -14.95
C ALA A 445 8.53 -15.01 -13.59
N GLN A 446 7.68 -13.99 -13.47
CA GLN A 446 6.97 -13.72 -12.22
C GLN A 446 5.96 -14.83 -11.92
N ASN A 447 5.93 -15.25 -10.66
CA ASN A 447 5.06 -16.34 -10.20
C ASN A 447 3.84 -15.79 -9.43
N GLY A 448 2.91 -16.69 -9.07
CA GLY A 448 1.71 -16.32 -8.32
C GLY A 448 1.99 -15.61 -6.99
N ARG A 449 3.15 -15.86 -6.36
CA ARG A 449 3.56 -15.21 -5.11
C ARG A 449 3.95 -13.75 -5.36
N THR A 450 4.68 -13.46 -6.45
CA THR A 450 4.95 -12.07 -6.83
C THR A 450 3.65 -11.31 -7.06
N LEU A 451 2.68 -11.89 -7.79
CA LEU A 451 1.37 -11.27 -8.02
C LEU A 451 0.62 -11.00 -6.71
N ALA A 452 0.71 -11.91 -5.73
CA ALA A 452 0.13 -11.69 -4.39
C ALA A 452 0.80 -10.50 -3.69
N ILE A 453 2.12 -10.34 -3.80
CA ILE A 453 2.82 -9.18 -3.24
C ILE A 453 2.44 -7.87 -3.97
N HIS A 454 2.20 -7.88 -5.28
CA HIS A 454 1.67 -6.71 -6.00
C HIS A 454 0.26 -6.35 -5.53
N LEU A 455 -0.64 -7.32 -5.38
CA LEU A 455 -1.95 -7.07 -4.80
C LEU A 455 -1.82 -6.52 -3.37
N TYR A 456 -0.91 -7.08 -2.56
CA TYR A 456 -0.63 -6.61 -1.20
C TYR A 456 -0.24 -5.13 -1.19
N ARG A 457 0.72 -4.77 -2.05
CA ARG A 457 1.19 -3.39 -2.22
C ARG A 457 0.08 -2.44 -2.68
N ALA A 458 -0.83 -2.88 -3.54
CA ALA A 458 -1.95 -2.08 -4.03
C ALA A 458 -2.97 -1.78 -2.92
N TYR A 459 -3.50 -2.81 -2.25
CA TYR A 459 -4.56 -2.59 -1.26
C TYR A 459 -4.02 -1.87 -0.01
N LYS A 460 -2.75 -2.09 0.36
CA LYS A 460 -2.12 -1.32 1.45
C LYS A 460 -1.99 0.16 1.10
N GLY A 461 -1.77 0.51 -0.17
CA GLY A 461 -1.81 1.89 -0.65
C GLY A 461 -3.20 2.53 -0.50
N VAL A 462 -4.27 1.77 -0.75
CA VAL A 462 -5.65 2.21 -0.47
C VAL A 462 -5.85 2.47 1.03
N LEU A 463 -5.42 1.54 1.89
CA LEU A 463 -5.53 1.69 3.35
C LEU A 463 -4.69 2.85 3.89
N ALA A 464 -3.57 3.18 3.27
CA ALA A 464 -2.77 4.35 3.61
C ALA A 464 -3.55 5.67 3.42
N CYS A 465 -4.56 5.67 2.55
CA CYS A 465 -5.45 6.81 2.29
C CYS A 465 -6.68 6.85 3.21
N GLN A 466 -6.78 5.99 4.23
CA GLN A 466 -7.96 5.84 5.09
C GLN A 466 -8.47 7.18 5.64
N GLU A 467 -7.58 8.01 6.19
CA GLU A 467 -8.00 9.29 6.77
C GLU A 467 -8.40 10.31 5.70
N SER A 468 -7.76 10.27 4.53
CA SER A 468 -8.18 11.09 3.39
C SER A 468 -9.57 10.66 2.88
N MET A 469 -9.88 9.36 2.85
CA MET A 469 -11.22 8.86 2.50
C MET A 469 -12.27 9.29 3.51
N TRP A 470 -11.91 9.33 4.80
CA TRP A 470 -12.80 9.81 5.86
C TRP A 470 -13.13 11.29 5.71
N GLU A 471 -12.17 12.14 5.32
CA GLU A 471 -12.45 13.56 5.03
C GLU A 471 -13.42 13.73 3.86
N GLU A 472 -13.23 12.97 2.76
CA GLU A 472 -14.16 12.96 1.62
C GLU A 472 -15.56 12.48 2.02
N LEU A 473 -15.65 11.47 2.89
CA LEU A 473 -16.93 10.98 3.38
C LEU A 473 -17.65 12.03 4.23
N LYS A 474 -16.94 12.70 5.15
CA LYS A 474 -17.52 13.79 5.95
C LYS A 474 -18.07 14.92 5.08
N ASP A 475 -17.35 15.31 4.04
CA ASP A 475 -17.83 16.33 3.10
C ASP A 475 -19.10 15.87 2.39
N ARG A 476 -19.13 14.63 1.92
CA ARG A 476 -20.28 14.04 1.22
C ARG A 476 -21.51 13.84 2.11
N ILE A 477 -21.33 13.48 3.37
CA ILE A 477 -22.46 13.37 4.31
C ILE A 477 -23.13 14.75 4.45
N ARG A 478 -22.32 15.82 4.58
CA ARG A 478 -22.83 17.20 4.73
C ARG A 478 -23.45 17.77 3.46
N ASN A 479 -22.87 17.46 2.30
CA ASN A 479 -23.15 18.19 1.06
C ASN A 479 -23.81 17.35 -0.05
N LYS A 480 -23.77 16.01 0.01
CA LYS A 480 -24.11 15.08 -1.10
C LYS A 480 -24.68 13.73 -0.62
N SER A 481 -25.62 13.75 0.33
CA SER A 481 -26.13 12.53 1.00
C SER A 481 -26.94 11.57 0.10
N ASP A 482 -27.59 12.05 -0.97
CA ASP A 482 -28.41 11.21 -1.84
C ASP A 482 -27.61 10.12 -2.57
N ASN A 483 -26.37 10.43 -2.98
CA ASN A 483 -25.48 9.47 -3.65
C ASN A 483 -24.96 8.38 -2.70
N LEU A 484 -24.91 8.67 -1.40
CA LEU A 484 -24.44 7.73 -0.38
C LEU A 484 -25.45 6.60 -0.15
N ARG A 485 -26.76 6.91 -0.20
CA ARG A 485 -27.83 5.91 -0.04
C ARG A 485 -27.77 4.81 -1.09
N VAL A 486 -27.47 5.17 -2.34
CA VAL A 486 -27.32 4.19 -3.45
C VAL A 486 -26.18 3.20 -3.19
N LEU A 487 -25.15 3.62 -2.45
CA LEU A 487 -23.99 2.80 -2.10
C LEU A 487 -24.15 2.09 -0.74
N GLY A 488 -25.38 2.05 -0.20
CA GLY A 488 -25.69 1.40 1.07
C GLY A 488 -25.26 2.19 2.30
N TRP A 489 -24.97 3.48 2.15
CA TRP A 489 -24.71 4.39 3.26
C TRP A 489 -25.98 5.16 3.61
N GLU A 490 -26.78 4.55 4.48
CA GLU A 490 -27.95 5.16 5.09
C GLU A 490 -27.49 5.84 6.39
N ASP A 491 -27.34 7.17 6.39
CA ASP A 491 -27.11 7.94 7.62
C ASP A 491 -28.34 8.85 7.85
N ASP A 492 -28.90 8.79 9.06
CA ASP A 492 -29.73 9.84 9.63
C ASP A 492 -28.85 10.63 10.61
N GLU A 493 -28.14 11.65 10.11
CA GLU A 493 -27.23 12.48 10.93
C GLU A 493 -27.92 13.09 12.16
N GLU A 494 -29.23 13.38 12.09
CA GLU A 494 -30.02 13.89 13.23
C GLU A 494 -30.10 12.90 14.39
N LEU A 495 -29.93 11.60 14.15
CA LEU A 495 -30.14 10.54 15.13
C LEU A 495 -28.84 9.85 15.60
N GLU A 496 -27.83 9.72 14.73
CA GLU A 496 -26.68 8.82 15.00
C GLU A 496 -25.34 9.55 15.27
N GLY A 497 -25.14 10.77 14.75
CA GLY A 497 -23.94 11.60 14.98
C GLY A 497 -22.64 11.12 14.29
N LEU A 498 -21.67 12.04 14.13
CA LEU A 498 -20.41 11.80 13.38
C LEU A 498 -19.52 10.69 13.95
N GLU A 499 -19.59 10.44 15.27
CA GLU A 499 -18.82 9.37 15.90
C GLU A 499 -19.31 7.98 15.46
N PHE A 500 -20.63 7.82 15.31
CA PHE A 500 -21.21 6.58 14.81
C PHE A 500 -20.86 6.37 13.33
N SER A 501 -20.96 7.42 12.51
CA SER A 501 -20.50 7.38 11.11
C SER A 501 -19.02 6.98 11.01
N ARG A 502 -18.14 7.44 11.93
CA ARG A 502 -16.74 6.98 11.95
C ARG A 502 -16.64 5.49 12.23
N GLN A 503 -17.34 4.96 13.23
CA GLN A 503 -17.32 3.53 13.53
C GLN A 503 -17.84 2.68 12.36
N LYS A 504 -18.86 3.16 11.65
CA LYS A 504 -19.38 2.51 10.44
C LYS A 504 -18.34 2.51 9.32
N PHE A 505 -17.64 3.61 9.12
CA PHE A 505 -16.53 3.71 8.16
C PHE A 505 -15.38 2.74 8.51
N GLU A 506 -14.96 2.66 9.77
CA GLU A 506 -13.93 1.70 10.23
C GLU A 506 -14.32 0.26 9.88
N ARG A 507 -15.59 -0.13 10.13
CA ARG A 507 -16.07 -1.47 9.78
C ARG A 507 -16.01 -1.75 8.27
N LEU A 508 -16.22 -0.74 7.42
CA LEU A 508 -16.06 -0.89 5.96
C LEU A 508 -14.60 -1.13 5.60
N VAL A 509 -13.68 -0.36 6.19
CA VAL A 509 -12.24 -0.49 5.96
C VAL A 509 -11.71 -1.83 6.46
N ASP A 510 -12.11 -2.27 7.65
CA ASP A 510 -11.74 -3.56 8.22
C ASP A 510 -12.26 -4.73 7.38
N ARG A 511 -13.49 -4.60 6.87
CA ARG A 511 -14.05 -5.59 5.95
C ARG A 511 -13.25 -5.67 4.65
N TYR A 512 -12.91 -4.54 4.05
CA TYR A 512 -12.05 -4.50 2.86
C TYR A 512 -10.68 -5.13 3.12
N ARG A 513 -10.05 -4.81 4.27
CA ARG A 513 -8.79 -5.42 4.71
C ARG A 513 -8.91 -6.93 4.82
N SER A 514 -9.96 -7.43 5.47
CA SER A 514 -10.18 -8.87 5.67
C SER A 514 -10.44 -9.61 4.34
N ASP A 515 -11.29 -9.04 3.47
CA ASP A 515 -11.59 -9.62 2.16
C ASP A 515 -10.32 -9.67 1.27
N MET A 516 -9.48 -8.63 1.31
CA MET A 516 -8.18 -8.61 0.61
C MET A 516 -7.19 -9.63 1.16
N GLN A 517 -7.07 -9.77 2.48
CA GLN A 517 -6.22 -10.78 3.10
C GLN A 517 -6.64 -12.20 2.71
N ALA A 518 -7.95 -12.46 2.64
CA ALA A 518 -8.49 -13.73 2.15
C ALA A 518 -8.13 -13.96 0.67
N ARG A 519 -8.19 -12.91 -0.16
CA ARG A 519 -7.82 -13.01 -1.59
C ARG A 519 -6.34 -13.28 -1.81
N LEU A 520 -5.48 -12.68 -0.99
CA LEU A 520 -4.04 -12.83 -1.05
C LEU A 520 -3.58 -14.24 -0.70
N GLY A 521 -4.17 -14.83 0.35
CA GLY A 521 -3.81 -16.18 0.80
C GLY A 521 -2.32 -16.35 1.11
N LEU A 522 -1.67 -15.33 1.70
CA LEU A 522 -0.21 -15.35 1.97
C LEU A 522 0.24 -16.59 2.75
N TRP A 523 -0.62 -17.15 3.60
CA TRP A 523 -0.36 -18.40 4.32
C TRP A 523 0.06 -19.54 3.37
N HIS A 524 -0.57 -19.65 2.20
CA HIS A 524 -0.27 -20.68 1.22
C HIS A 524 1.10 -20.46 0.59
N SER A 525 1.41 -19.22 0.24
CA SER A 525 2.74 -18.86 -0.27
C SER A 525 3.86 -19.16 0.75
N LEU A 526 3.59 -18.95 2.05
CA LEU A 526 4.53 -19.27 3.12
C LEU A 526 4.71 -20.78 3.30
N GLU A 527 3.63 -21.56 3.27
CA GLU A 527 3.71 -23.04 3.34
C GLU A 527 4.53 -23.63 2.21
N GLU A 528 4.34 -23.15 0.98
CA GLU A 528 5.14 -23.61 -0.16
C GLU A 528 6.63 -23.22 -0.04
N MET A 529 6.98 -22.30 0.86
CA MET A 529 8.37 -21.96 1.23
C MET A 529 8.88 -22.75 2.45
N GLY A 530 8.10 -23.72 2.93
CA GLY A 530 8.47 -24.58 4.06
C GLY A 530 8.10 -24.00 5.43
N TRP A 531 7.30 -22.93 5.51
CA TRP A 531 6.79 -22.45 6.78
C TRP A 531 5.69 -23.37 7.30
N ILE A 532 5.67 -23.58 8.61
CA ILE A 532 4.64 -24.40 9.26
C ILE A 532 3.33 -23.63 9.29
N HIS A 533 2.24 -24.27 8.88
CA HIS A 533 0.89 -23.70 9.03
C HIS A 533 0.66 -23.31 10.50
N PRO A 534 0.27 -22.06 10.79
CA PRO A 534 0.03 -21.64 12.16
C PRO A 534 -1.01 -22.56 12.82
N PRO A 535 -0.77 -23.06 14.04
CA PRO A 535 -1.74 -23.90 14.73
C PRO A 535 -3.04 -23.10 14.94
N ARG A 536 -4.14 -23.59 14.37
CA ARG A 536 -5.46 -22.98 14.54
C ARG A 536 -6.09 -23.44 15.84
N GLU A 537 -6.81 -22.54 16.51
CA GLU A 537 -7.59 -22.88 17.69
C GLU A 537 -8.58 -24.00 17.38
N THR A 538 -8.74 -24.92 18.33
CA THR A 538 -9.69 -26.03 18.17
C THR A 538 -11.12 -25.51 18.26
N LEU A 539 -11.91 -25.76 17.23
CA LEU A 539 -13.27 -25.25 17.11
C LEU A 539 -14.28 -26.15 17.82
N SER A 540 -15.38 -25.54 18.29
CA SER A 540 -16.58 -26.27 18.69
C SER A 540 -17.23 -26.95 17.48
N LYS A 541 -18.09 -27.95 17.74
CA LYS A 541 -18.83 -28.65 16.67
C LYS A 541 -19.67 -27.68 15.81
N ALA A 542 -20.27 -26.66 16.43
CA ALA A 542 -21.07 -25.66 15.71
C ALA A 542 -20.20 -24.76 14.81
N GLU A 543 -19.04 -24.33 15.31
CA GLU A 543 -18.08 -23.53 14.54
C GLU A 543 -17.47 -24.33 13.38
N LEU A 544 -17.17 -25.61 13.59
CA LEU A 544 -16.65 -26.49 12.54
C LEU A 544 -17.68 -26.72 11.42
N ILE A 545 -18.95 -26.95 11.77
CA ILE A 545 -20.03 -27.06 10.77
C ILE A 545 -20.18 -25.77 9.97
N GLU A 546 -20.05 -24.62 10.63
CA GLU A 546 -20.15 -23.32 9.98
C GLU A 546 -18.96 -23.05 9.07
N GLU A 547 -17.75 -23.44 9.49
CA GLU A 547 -16.56 -23.34 8.64
C GLU A 547 -16.65 -24.27 7.43
N GLU A 548 -17.09 -25.51 7.60
CA GLU A 548 -17.35 -26.44 6.49
C GLU A 548 -18.36 -25.85 5.50
N ARG A 549 -19.43 -25.23 6.00
CA ARG A 549 -20.41 -24.55 5.15
C ARG A 549 -19.79 -23.41 4.35
N ARG A 550 -18.95 -22.56 4.97
CA ARG A 550 -18.25 -21.48 4.26
C ARG A 550 -17.27 -22.05 3.23
N HIS A 551 -16.58 -23.12 3.56
CA HIS A 551 -15.67 -23.83 2.67
C HIS A 551 -16.42 -24.33 1.42
N GLN A 552 -17.56 -25.02 1.61
CA GLN A 552 -18.41 -25.49 0.50
C GLN A 552 -19.00 -24.34 -0.32
N ALA A 553 -19.49 -23.28 0.33
CA ALA A 553 -20.00 -22.10 -0.37
C ALA A 553 -18.91 -21.43 -1.23
N MET A 554 -17.68 -21.36 -0.72
CA MET A 554 -16.54 -20.83 -1.46
C MET A 554 -16.16 -21.73 -2.64
N LEU A 555 -16.14 -23.05 -2.47
CA LEU A 555 -15.91 -24.00 -3.57
C LEU A 555 -16.95 -23.86 -4.69
N GLN A 556 -18.23 -23.72 -4.32
CA GLN A 556 -19.29 -23.48 -5.29
C GLN A 556 -19.12 -22.13 -5.99
N ALA A 557 -18.79 -21.08 -5.24
CA ALA A 557 -18.64 -19.75 -5.79
C ALA A 557 -17.46 -19.62 -6.77
N ARG A 558 -16.37 -20.35 -6.54
CA ARG A 558 -15.22 -20.41 -7.47
C ARG A 558 -15.60 -20.90 -8.87
N ARG A 559 -16.71 -21.63 -9.03
CA ARG A 559 -17.19 -22.06 -10.36
C ARG A 559 -17.72 -20.90 -11.22
N PHE A 560 -18.00 -19.75 -10.61
CA PHE A 560 -18.41 -18.54 -11.30
C PHE A 560 -17.24 -17.59 -11.59
N ALA A 561 -16.01 -17.98 -11.23
CA ALA A 561 -14.82 -17.21 -11.59
C ALA A 561 -14.66 -17.20 -13.12
N THR A 562 -14.49 -16.01 -13.68
CA THR A 562 -14.27 -15.80 -15.11
C THR A 562 -12.78 -15.66 -15.42
N GLU A 563 -12.40 -15.83 -16.69
CA GLU A 563 -11.02 -15.53 -17.13
C GLU A 563 -10.72 -14.02 -16.99
N ASP A 564 -11.70 -13.16 -17.26
CA ASP A 564 -11.60 -11.70 -17.09
C ASP A 564 -11.26 -11.28 -15.64
N ASP A 565 -11.74 -12.02 -14.64
CA ASP A 565 -11.39 -11.78 -13.23
C ASP A 565 -9.90 -11.99 -12.94
N ALA A 566 -9.24 -12.87 -13.70
CA ALA A 566 -7.81 -13.13 -13.59
C ALA A 566 -6.99 -12.06 -14.33
N ASP A 567 -7.46 -11.63 -15.49
CA ASP A 567 -6.77 -10.64 -16.34
C ASP A 567 -6.91 -9.20 -15.84
N THR A 568 -7.88 -8.93 -14.97
CA THR A 568 -8.03 -7.62 -14.33
C THR A 568 -6.75 -7.24 -13.57
N PRO A 569 -6.10 -6.11 -13.87
CA PRO A 569 -4.86 -5.72 -13.21
C PRO A 569 -5.12 -5.25 -11.79
N SER A 570 -4.33 -5.75 -10.84
CA SER A 570 -4.24 -5.27 -9.46
C SER A 570 -3.37 -4.02 -9.31
N ARG A 571 -2.42 -3.84 -10.24
CA ARG A 571 -1.53 -2.68 -10.37
C ARG A 571 -1.18 -2.47 -11.84
N SER A 572 -0.87 -1.24 -12.18
CA SER A 572 -0.30 -0.90 -13.48
C SER A 572 0.81 0.12 -13.33
N ALA A 573 1.89 -0.08 -14.08
CA ALA A 573 3.05 0.80 -14.04
C ALA A 573 3.63 1.04 -15.43
N ARG A 574 4.39 2.12 -15.58
CA ARG A 574 5.16 2.45 -16.78
C ARG A 574 6.48 3.09 -16.36
N VAL A 575 7.52 2.85 -17.15
CA VAL A 575 8.84 3.45 -16.93
C VAL A 575 9.17 4.39 -18.09
N LEU A 576 9.75 5.55 -17.75
CA LEU A 576 10.28 6.53 -18.68
C LEU A 576 11.77 6.77 -18.41
N VAL A 577 12.55 6.91 -19.46
CA VAL A 577 13.94 7.39 -19.42
C VAL A 577 14.07 8.54 -20.41
N GLY A 578 14.76 9.61 -20.05
CA GLY A 578 15.00 10.77 -20.91
C GLY A 578 16.32 11.45 -20.59
N PHE A 579 16.81 12.24 -21.52
CA PHE A 579 18.11 12.90 -21.42
C PHE A 579 17.98 14.41 -21.60
N LYS A 580 18.80 15.18 -20.91
CA LYS A 580 18.97 16.61 -21.18
C LYS A 580 19.76 16.80 -22.47
N LEU A 581 19.44 17.86 -23.21
CA LEU A 581 20.21 18.23 -24.40
C LEU A 581 21.66 18.56 -24.00
N ALA A 582 22.62 17.96 -24.72
CA ALA A 582 24.06 18.15 -24.51
C ALA A 582 24.54 19.55 -24.93
#